data_AF-A0A0G2HUC6-F1
#
_entry.id   AF-A0A0G2HUC6-F1
#
_cell.length_a   1.000
_cell.length_b   1.000
_cell.length_c   1.000
_cell.angle_alpha   90.00
_cell.angle_beta   90.00
_cell.angle_gamma   90.00
#
_symmetry.space_group_name_H-M   'P 1'
#
loop_
_entity.id
_entity.type
_entity.pdbx_description
1 polymer ?
#
loop_
_entity_poly.entity_id
_entity_poly.type
_entity_poly.pdbx_seq_one_letter_code
_entity_poly.pdbx_strand_id
1 'polypeptide(L)'
;MVWAPSAVFNTEDSLFYVFWSARLYAESDTAHTGTATPNRIRYATTADFETFSAPRDYLAPADTPVIDQEFQYLGTSGAYARFLKNETANQVYQEITSGGLFGEWARAPGFVSSLSPAEGPAAYADNVTPGLYHLLLDDYTQYRPFETSDIEGGSWSSSSTSGFPAGLKHGSVTPVTQEEYDAISAKYL
;
A
#
# COMPACT_ATOMS: atom_id res chain seq x y z
N MET A 1 17.37 -4.40 0.01
CA MET A 1 16.48 -4.36 -1.17
C MET A 1 15.37 -3.35 -0.88
N VAL A 2 14.88 -2.62 -1.89
CA VAL A 2 13.81 -1.61 -1.77
C VAL A 2 12.77 -1.93 -2.84
N TRP A 3 11.69 -2.61 -2.46
CA TRP A 3 10.64 -3.05 -3.38
C TRP A 3 9.33 -2.35 -3.08
N ALA A 4 8.58 -2.01 -4.13
CA ALA A 4 7.24 -1.43 -4.04
C ALA A 4 7.15 -0.29 -3.00
N PRO A 5 7.92 0.80 -3.17
CA PRO A 5 7.90 1.88 -2.20
C PRO A 5 6.59 2.67 -2.26
N SER A 6 6.09 3.06 -1.10
CA SER A 6 4.98 4.02 -0.95
C SER A 6 5.40 5.14 0.01
N ALA A 7 4.74 6.28 -0.04
CA ALA A 7 5.06 7.41 0.82
C ALA A 7 3.80 8.07 1.39
N VAL A 8 3.84 8.42 2.67
CA VAL A 8 2.79 9.20 3.34
C VAL A 8 3.42 10.43 3.95
N PHE A 9 2.87 11.60 3.66
CA PHE A 9 3.25 12.82 4.36
C PHE A 9 2.60 12.84 5.75
N ASN A 10 3.42 12.92 6.80
CA ASN A 10 2.97 13.12 8.17
C ASN A 10 3.07 14.61 8.50
N THR A 11 1.93 15.23 8.78
CA THR A 11 1.81 16.66 9.06
C THR A 11 2.40 17.05 10.42
N GLU A 12 2.38 16.17 11.42
CA GLU A 12 2.89 16.46 12.77
C GLU A 12 4.42 16.65 12.74
N ASP A 13 5.11 15.79 11.98
CA ASP A 13 6.56 15.84 11.82
C ASP A 13 7.01 16.71 10.64
N SER A 14 6.09 17.08 9.74
CA SER A 14 6.39 17.72 8.45
C SER A 14 7.41 16.92 7.61
N LEU A 15 7.26 15.59 7.60
CA LEU A 15 8.14 14.67 6.89
C LEU A 15 7.32 13.68 6.05
N PHE A 16 7.89 13.26 4.93
CA PHE A 16 7.45 12.06 4.25
C PHE A 16 8.00 10.84 4.95
N TYR A 17 7.12 9.91 5.27
CA TYR A 17 7.45 8.55 5.67
C TYR A 17 7.40 7.68 4.43
N VAL A 18 8.54 7.10 4.05
CA VAL A 18 8.67 6.22 2.89
C VAL A 18 8.77 4.80 3.38
N PHE A 19 7.90 3.93 2.89
CA PHE A 19 7.76 2.52 3.25
C PHE A 19 8.16 1.65 2.07
N TRP A 20 8.70 0.47 2.32
CA TRP A 20 9.01 -0.49 1.26
C TRP A 20 9.10 -1.92 1.78
N SER A 21 8.92 -2.87 0.89
CA SER A 21 9.15 -4.28 1.16
C SER A 21 10.64 -4.62 1.04
N ALA A 22 11.15 -5.45 1.95
CA ALA A 22 12.52 -5.92 1.94
C ALA A 22 12.67 -7.29 2.58
N ARG A 23 13.64 -8.05 2.10
CA ARG A 23 14.39 -9.02 2.93
C ARG A 23 15.79 -8.52 3.18
N LEU A 24 16.36 -8.97 4.29
CA LEU A 24 17.68 -8.56 4.75
C LEU A 24 18.58 -9.80 4.87
N TYR A 25 19.87 -9.58 4.72
CA TYR A 25 20.91 -10.57 4.93
C TYR A 25 21.77 -10.14 6.12
N ALA A 26 22.57 -11.06 6.65
CA ALA A 26 23.58 -10.69 7.64
C ALA A 26 24.49 -9.59 7.07
N GLU A 27 24.90 -8.63 7.89
CA GLU A 27 25.75 -7.51 7.45
C GLU A 27 27.08 -7.98 6.83
N SER A 28 27.60 -9.13 7.31
CA SER A 28 28.79 -9.77 6.75
C SER A 28 28.56 -10.45 5.38
N ASP A 29 27.31 -10.75 5.01
CA ASP A 29 26.95 -11.40 3.74
C ASP A 29 26.68 -10.36 2.65
N THR A 30 27.74 -9.69 2.21
CA THR A 30 27.69 -8.66 1.16
C THR A 30 27.33 -9.22 -0.22
N ALA A 31 27.45 -10.54 -0.42
CA ALA A 31 27.06 -11.22 -1.65
C ALA A 31 25.58 -11.62 -1.66
N HIS A 32 24.88 -11.50 -0.53
CA HIS A 32 23.46 -11.88 -0.37
C HIS A 32 23.15 -13.33 -0.81
N THR A 33 24.06 -14.26 -0.49
CA THR A 33 23.92 -15.68 -0.88
C THR A 33 23.49 -16.59 0.26
N GLY A 34 23.58 -16.11 1.50
CA GLY A 34 23.17 -16.83 2.70
C GLY A 34 21.67 -16.74 2.98
N THR A 35 21.30 -17.13 4.20
CA THR A 35 19.91 -17.10 4.65
C THR A 35 19.45 -15.67 4.85
N ALA A 36 18.43 -15.26 4.09
CA ALA A 36 17.75 -13.99 4.29
C ALA A 36 16.73 -14.08 5.43
N THR A 37 16.38 -12.93 6.01
CA THR A 37 15.20 -12.81 6.86
C THR A 37 13.92 -13.03 6.06
N PRO A 38 12.78 -13.35 6.72
CA PRO A 38 11.46 -13.17 6.12
C PRO A 38 11.28 -11.75 5.55
N ASN A 39 10.49 -11.64 4.48
CA ASN A 39 10.09 -10.36 3.91
C ASN A 39 9.33 -9.55 4.96
N ARG A 40 9.63 -8.25 5.02
CA ARG A 40 9.12 -7.30 6.00
C ARG A 40 8.91 -5.95 5.34
N ILE A 41 8.17 -5.08 6.01
CA ILE A 41 8.06 -3.67 5.64
C ILE A 41 9.07 -2.86 6.44
N ARG A 42 9.84 -2.05 5.74
CA ARG A 42 10.82 -1.10 6.27
C ARG A 42 10.30 0.32 6.04
N TYR A 43 10.82 1.27 6.79
CA TYR A 43 10.58 2.69 6.52
C TYR A 43 11.80 3.56 6.80
N ALA A 44 11.81 4.75 6.21
CA ALA A 44 12.68 5.88 6.52
C ALA A 44 11.88 7.17 6.37
N THR A 45 12.42 8.28 6.88
CA THR A 45 11.82 9.60 6.76
C THR A 45 12.68 10.51 5.91
N THR A 46 12.04 11.46 5.22
CA THR A 46 12.70 12.47 4.38
C THR A 46 11.84 13.73 4.31
N ALA A 47 12.48 14.88 4.14
CA ALA A 47 11.80 16.15 3.86
C ALA A 47 11.79 16.50 2.36
N ASP A 48 12.68 15.89 1.57
CA ASP A 48 13.06 16.34 0.23
C ASP A 48 13.20 15.21 -0.80
N PHE A 49 13.06 13.95 -0.37
CA PHE A 49 13.35 12.75 -1.18
C PHE A 49 14.80 12.63 -1.68
N GLU A 50 15.72 13.39 -1.10
CA GLU A 50 17.16 13.32 -1.38
C GLU A 50 17.91 12.78 -0.15
N THR A 51 17.58 13.30 1.03
CA THR A 51 18.18 12.90 2.31
C THR A 51 17.21 12.06 3.11
N PHE A 52 17.66 10.85 3.50
CA PHE A 52 16.84 9.90 4.26
C PHE A 52 17.43 9.63 5.64
N SER A 53 16.55 9.45 6.63
CA SER A 53 16.94 8.90 7.92
C SER A 53 17.46 7.47 7.80
N ALA A 54 18.15 6.98 8.83
CA ALA A 54 18.49 5.56 8.90
C ALA A 54 17.21 4.69 8.85
N PRO A 55 17.18 3.60 8.04
CA PRO A 55 15.98 2.82 7.85
C PRO A 55 15.66 1.96 9.07
N ARG A 56 14.38 1.81 9.41
CA ARG A 56 13.89 1.00 10.53
C ARG A 56 12.87 -0.02 10.04
N ASP A 57 12.59 -1.04 10.85
CA ASP A 57 11.48 -1.97 10.58
C ASP A 57 10.16 -1.25 10.89
N TYR A 58 9.21 -1.29 9.96
CA TYR A 58 7.82 -0.86 10.17
C TYR A 58 6.96 -2.02 10.63
N LEU A 59 7.02 -3.15 9.91
CA LEU A 59 6.29 -4.37 10.21
C LEU A 59 7.13 -5.59 9.82
N ALA A 60 7.50 -6.41 10.81
CA ALA A 60 8.32 -7.60 10.61
C ALA A 60 7.76 -8.79 11.40
N PRO A 61 6.65 -9.42 10.96
CA PRO A 61 6.09 -10.58 11.63
C PRO A 61 7.10 -11.73 11.61
N ALA A 62 7.23 -12.47 12.71
CA ALA A 62 8.23 -13.53 12.83
C ALA A 62 7.98 -14.69 11.84
N ASP A 63 6.71 -15.08 11.68
CA ASP A 63 6.32 -16.33 11.00
C ASP A 63 5.57 -16.10 9.68
N THR A 64 5.36 -14.85 9.27
CA THR A 64 4.58 -14.52 8.07
C THR A 64 5.28 -13.42 7.30
N PRO A 65 5.95 -13.76 6.20
CA PRO A 65 6.51 -12.77 5.30
C PRO A 65 5.40 -11.89 4.70
N VAL A 66 5.62 -10.58 4.70
CA VAL A 66 4.68 -9.59 4.17
C VAL A 66 5.37 -8.64 3.21
N ILE A 67 4.66 -8.28 2.15
CA ILE A 67 5.12 -7.32 1.14
C ILE A 67 3.96 -6.42 0.69
N ASP A 68 4.28 -5.48 -0.20
CA ASP A 68 3.38 -4.62 -0.95
C ASP A 68 2.40 -3.88 -0.05
N GLN A 69 2.95 -3.15 0.92
CA GLN A 69 2.16 -2.37 1.85
C GLN A 69 1.63 -1.10 1.18
N GLU A 70 0.33 -0.85 1.33
CA GLU A 70 -0.35 0.35 0.85
C GLU A 70 -1.19 1.00 1.96
N PHE A 71 -1.30 2.33 1.95
CA PHE A 71 -2.12 3.10 2.90
C PHE A 71 -3.26 3.84 2.20
N GLN A 72 -4.44 3.87 2.83
CA GLN A 72 -5.54 4.75 2.47
C GLN A 72 -5.89 5.65 3.67
N TYR A 73 -5.77 6.96 3.51
CA TYR A 73 -6.22 7.92 4.52
C TYR A 73 -7.76 7.96 4.58
N LEU A 74 -8.33 7.94 5.77
CA LEU A 74 -9.78 7.86 5.99
C LEU A 74 -10.45 9.21 6.29
N GLY A 75 -9.76 10.32 6.00
CA GLY A 75 -10.33 11.67 6.12
C GLY A 75 -10.26 12.29 7.52
N THR A 76 -9.89 11.52 8.54
CA THR A 76 -9.70 12.00 9.93
C THR A 76 -8.26 11.83 10.37
N SER A 77 -7.70 12.78 11.12
CA SER A 77 -6.31 12.71 11.59
C SER A 77 -6.02 11.36 12.26
N GLY A 78 -4.92 10.72 11.84
CA GLY A 78 -4.50 9.42 12.33
C GLY A 78 -5.33 8.23 11.83
N ALA A 79 -6.42 8.45 11.08
CA ALA A 79 -7.28 7.39 10.57
C ALA A 79 -6.80 6.86 9.22
N TYR A 80 -6.40 5.60 9.18
CA TYR A 80 -5.91 4.93 7.98
C TYR A 80 -6.46 3.51 7.87
N ALA A 81 -6.70 3.06 6.65
CA ALA A 81 -6.64 1.65 6.31
C ALA A 81 -5.23 1.34 5.76
N ARG A 82 -4.74 0.14 5.99
CA ARG A 82 -3.56 -0.39 5.31
C ARG A 82 -3.84 -1.76 4.72
N PHE A 83 -3.19 -2.04 3.60
CA PHE A 83 -3.30 -3.31 2.89
C PHE A 83 -1.91 -3.93 2.80
N LEU A 84 -1.83 -5.24 3.02
CA LEU A 84 -0.57 -5.97 2.90
C LEU A 84 -0.81 -7.33 2.26
N LYS A 85 0.13 -7.75 1.42
CA LYS A 85 0.19 -9.13 0.93
C LYS A 85 0.78 -10.03 2.00
N ASN A 86 0.06 -11.11 2.30
CA ASN A 86 0.59 -12.26 3.02
C ASN A 86 1.19 -13.23 2.01
N GLU A 87 2.50 -13.47 2.08
CA GLU A 87 3.18 -14.32 1.09
C GLU A 87 3.02 -15.82 1.33
N THR A 88 2.52 -16.23 2.50
CA THR A 88 2.17 -17.64 2.75
C THR A 88 0.84 -17.98 2.10
N ALA A 89 -0.15 -17.09 2.21
CA ALA A 89 -1.48 -17.28 1.62
C ALA A 89 -1.56 -16.80 0.15
N ASN A 90 -0.63 -15.95 -0.30
CA ASN A 90 -0.69 -15.23 -1.58
C ASN A 90 -1.99 -14.43 -1.75
N GLN A 91 -2.40 -13.73 -0.69
CA GLN A 91 -3.61 -12.92 -0.64
C GLN A 91 -3.35 -11.62 0.12
N VAL A 92 -4.16 -10.59 -0.15
CA VAL A 92 -4.08 -9.28 0.50
C VAL A 92 -5.11 -9.17 1.60
N TYR A 93 -4.70 -8.61 2.72
CA TYR A 93 -5.56 -8.31 3.85
C TYR A 93 -5.60 -6.83 4.17
N GLN A 94 -6.60 -6.44 4.96
CA GLN A 94 -6.80 -5.06 5.41
C GLN A 94 -6.68 -4.95 6.94
N GLU A 95 -6.07 -3.87 7.40
CA GLU A 95 -6.11 -3.40 8.78
C GLU A 95 -6.53 -1.93 8.84
N ILE A 96 -7.11 -1.50 9.96
CA ILE A 96 -7.50 -0.10 10.21
C ILE A 96 -6.87 0.43 11.49
N THR A 97 -6.65 1.73 11.56
CA THR A 97 -6.21 2.42 12.77
C THR A 97 -6.81 3.82 12.84
N SER A 98 -6.89 4.39 14.04
CA SER A 98 -7.11 5.81 14.31
C SER A 98 -5.93 6.46 15.06
N GLY A 99 -4.85 5.70 15.29
CA GLY A 99 -3.68 6.12 16.06
C GLY A 99 -2.50 6.60 15.21
N GLY A 100 -2.71 6.88 13.92
CA GLY A 100 -1.67 7.25 12.97
C GLY A 100 -0.85 6.07 12.45
N LEU A 101 0.17 6.36 11.64
CA LEU A 101 0.96 5.34 10.93
C LEU A 101 1.57 4.28 11.87
N PHE A 102 1.90 4.65 13.11
CA PHE A 102 2.48 3.76 14.13
C PHE A 102 1.50 3.40 15.26
N GLY A 103 0.20 3.65 15.07
CA GLY A 103 -0.84 3.29 16.03
C GLY A 103 -1.07 1.79 16.14
N GLU A 104 -1.97 1.40 17.03
CA GLU A 104 -2.49 0.03 17.06
C GLU A 104 -3.37 -0.22 15.83
N TRP A 105 -3.17 -1.37 15.18
CA TRP A 105 -3.87 -1.76 13.96
C TRP A 105 -4.86 -2.88 14.26
N ALA A 106 -6.12 -2.69 13.89
CA ALA A 106 -7.18 -3.69 14.00
C ALA A 106 -7.35 -4.42 12.67
N ARG A 107 -7.28 -5.75 12.71
CA ARG A 107 -7.36 -6.62 11.54
C ARG A 107 -8.80 -6.90 11.14
N ALA A 108 -9.16 -6.57 9.90
CA ALA A 108 -10.42 -7.04 9.31
C ALA A 108 -10.41 -8.58 9.20
N PRO A 109 -11.53 -9.27 9.45
CA PRO A 109 -11.59 -10.73 9.34
C PRO A 109 -11.23 -11.20 7.92
N GLY A 110 -10.33 -12.18 7.84
CA GLY A 110 -9.97 -12.83 6.56
C GLY A 110 -9.07 -11.98 5.66
N PHE A 111 -9.33 -12.10 4.35
CA PHE A 111 -8.64 -11.39 3.27
C PHE A 111 -9.64 -10.52 2.52
N VAL A 112 -9.15 -9.50 1.81
CA VAL A 112 -9.95 -8.59 1.00
C VAL A 112 -10.82 -9.37 -0.01
N SER A 113 -10.27 -10.41 -0.63
CA SER A 113 -11.00 -11.27 -1.56
C SER A 113 -10.43 -12.68 -1.59
N SER A 114 -11.10 -13.58 -2.33
CA SER A 114 -10.59 -14.93 -2.64
C SER A 114 -9.56 -14.96 -3.77
N LEU A 115 -9.20 -13.82 -4.36
CA LEU A 115 -8.20 -13.74 -5.42
C LEU A 115 -6.83 -14.23 -4.91
N SER A 116 -6.26 -15.21 -5.60
CA SER A 116 -4.91 -15.70 -5.34
C SER A 116 -4.25 -16.18 -6.65
N PRO A 117 -3.05 -15.71 -7.00
CA PRO A 117 -2.28 -14.70 -6.26
C PRO A 117 -2.95 -13.32 -6.31
N ALA A 118 -2.81 -12.56 -5.23
CA ALA A 118 -3.12 -11.14 -5.20
C ALA A 118 -1.95 -10.38 -4.56
N GLU A 119 -1.51 -9.29 -5.19
CA GLU A 119 -0.42 -8.44 -4.74
C GLU A 119 -0.62 -6.97 -5.12
N GLY A 120 0.36 -6.12 -4.78
CA GLY A 120 0.41 -4.73 -5.24
C GLY A 120 -0.87 -3.90 -5.03
N PRO A 121 -1.46 -3.87 -3.82
CA PRO A 121 -2.64 -3.08 -3.55
C PRO A 121 -2.42 -1.60 -3.92
N ALA A 122 -3.38 -1.02 -4.64
CA ALA A 122 -3.46 0.42 -4.87
C ALA A 122 -4.87 0.89 -4.47
N ALA A 123 -4.96 1.59 -3.34
CA ALA A 123 -6.22 2.01 -2.74
C ALA A 123 -6.48 3.49 -3.00
N TYR A 124 -7.74 3.87 -3.21
CA TYR A 124 -8.13 5.27 -3.34
C TYR A 124 -9.59 5.48 -2.93
N ALA A 125 -9.89 6.67 -2.41
CA ALA A 125 -11.26 7.13 -2.21
C ALA A 125 -11.88 7.56 -3.55
N ASP A 126 -13.18 7.33 -3.73
CA ASP A 126 -13.90 7.80 -4.90
C ASP A 126 -14.07 9.33 -4.87
N ASN A 127 -13.79 10.01 -5.99
CA ASN A 127 -13.87 11.47 -6.08
C ASN A 127 -15.31 11.99 -6.26
N VAL A 128 -16.29 11.11 -6.53
CA VAL A 128 -17.68 11.47 -6.82
C VAL A 128 -18.63 11.01 -5.71
N THR A 129 -18.40 9.82 -5.15
CA THR A 129 -19.27 9.19 -4.16
C THR A 129 -18.59 9.13 -2.80
N PRO A 130 -18.90 10.05 -1.87
CA PRO A 130 -18.31 10.03 -0.53
C PRO A 130 -18.53 8.70 0.18
N GLY A 131 -17.46 8.16 0.79
CA GLY A 131 -17.50 6.89 1.51
C GLY A 131 -17.36 5.65 0.63
N LEU A 132 -17.33 5.79 -0.70
CA LEU A 132 -16.93 4.71 -1.60
C LEU A 132 -15.40 4.70 -1.73
N TYR A 133 -14.81 3.52 -1.57
CA TYR A 133 -13.39 3.28 -1.74
C TYR A 133 -13.17 2.20 -2.77
N HIS A 134 -12.05 2.31 -3.48
CA HIS A 134 -11.60 1.38 -4.49
C HIS A 134 -10.26 0.78 -4.10
N LEU A 135 -10.04 -0.46 -4.53
CA LEU A 135 -8.79 -1.18 -4.33
C LEU A 135 -8.47 -2.00 -5.58
N LEU A 136 -7.30 -1.75 -6.16
CA LEU A 136 -6.78 -2.54 -7.26
C LEU A 136 -5.81 -3.59 -6.71
N LEU A 137 -5.99 -4.86 -7.08
CA LEU A 137 -5.09 -5.95 -6.73
C LEU A 137 -4.49 -6.58 -7.99
N ASP A 138 -3.17 -6.71 -8.05
CA ASP A 138 -2.44 -7.34 -9.14
C ASP A 138 -2.51 -8.87 -9.03
N ASP A 139 -3.01 -9.55 -10.07
CA ASP A 139 -3.10 -11.03 -10.16
C ASP A 139 -1.88 -11.69 -10.84
N TYR A 140 -0.76 -10.97 -10.89
CA TYR A 140 0.47 -11.23 -11.64
C TYR A 140 0.36 -11.02 -13.15
N THR A 141 -0.84 -10.80 -13.69
CA THR A 141 -1.05 -10.51 -15.11
C THR A 141 -1.62 -9.12 -15.33
N GLN A 142 -2.52 -8.69 -14.46
CA GLN A 142 -3.16 -7.38 -14.51
C GLN A 142 -3.84 -7.03 -13.18
N TYR A 143 -4.25 -5.77 -13.06
CA TYR A 143 -5.10 -5.32 -11.97
C TYR A 143 -6.53 -5.87 -12.03
N ARG A 144 -7.04 -6.27 -10.88
CA ARG A 144 -8.42 -6.64 -10.59
C ARG A 144 -9.03 -5.58 -9.66
N PRO A 145 -10.08 -4.87 -10.08
CA PRO A 145 -10.67 -3.82 -9.28
C PRO A 145 -11.70 -4.37 -8.26
N PHE A 146 -11.70 -3.77 -7.08
CA PHE A 146 -12.63 -4.01 -5.99
C PHE A 146 -13.12 -2.69 -5.42
N GLU A 147 -14.30 -2.69 -4.81
CA GLU A 147 -14.89 -1.53 -4.15
C GLU A 147 -15.54 -1.91 -2.81
N THR A 148 -15.65 -0.90 -1.93
CA THR A 148 -16.38 -1.00 -0.67
C THR A 148 -16.97 0.35 -0.26
N SER A 149 -18.15 0.32 0.33
CA SER A 149 -18.73 1.44 1.07
C SER A 149 -18.64 1.26 2.60
N ASP A 150 -17.97 0.18 3.05
CA ASP A 150 -17.73 -0.16 4.46
C ASP A 150 -16.25 -0.52 4.64
N ILE A 151 -15.39 0.49 4.44
CA ILE A 151 -13.94 0.31 4.58
C ILE A 151 -13.54 -0.04 6.01
N GLU A 152 -14.32 0.35 7.04
CA GLU A 152 -14.03 -0.04 8.42
C GLU A 152 -14.27 -1.53 8.66
N GLY A 153 -15.37 -2.09 8.12
CA GLY A 153 -15.66 -3.52 8.17
C GLY A 153 -14.79 -4.38 7.25
N GLY A 154 -14.18 -3.78 6.22
CA GLY A 154 -13.29 -4.47 5.28
C GLY A 154 -14.03 -5.43 4.35
N SER A 155 -15.30 -5.15 4.05
CA SER A 155 -16.12 -5.96 3.15
C SER A 155 -15.97 -5.46 1.71
N TRP A 156 -15.22 -6.17 0.89
CA TRP A 156 -14.93 -5.79 -0.50
C TRP A 156 -15.70 -6.64 -1.50
N SER A 157 -16.14 -6.01 -2.59
CA SER A 157 -16.75 -6.69 -3.74
C SER A 157 -15.96 -6.39 -5.00
N SER A 158 -15.91 -7.33 -5.95
CA SER A 158 -15.31 -7.06 -7.25
C SER A 158 -16.08 -5.97 -8.00
N SER A 159 -15.36 -5.00 -8.54
CA SER A 159 -15.92 -3.93 -9.36
C SER A 159 -15.98 -4.32 -10.83
N SER A 160 -16.71 -3.51 -11.61
CA SER A 160 -16.74 -3.65 -13.07
C SER A 160 -15.33 -3.49 -13.67
N THR A 161 -14.99 -4.38 -14.59
CA THR A 161 -13.78 -4.27 -15.43
C THR A 161 -14.08 -3.62 -16.79
N SER A 162 -15.32 -3.20 -17.02
CA SER A 162 -15.73 -2.54 -18.27
C SER A 162 -15.00 -1.21 -18.43
N GLY A 163 -14.22 -1.07 -19.51
CA GLY A 163 -13.41 0.13 -19.76
C GLY A 163 -12.14 0.24 -18.91
N PHE A 164 -11.86 -0.73 -18.05
CA PHE A 164 -10.63 -0.76 -17.27
C PHE A 164 -9.44 -1.19 -18.19
N PRO A 165 -8.30 -0.50 -18.13
CA PRO A 165 -7.15 -0.84 -18.96
C PRO A 165 -6.61 -2.25 -18.65
N ALA A 166 -6.29 -3.01 -19.70
CA ALA A 166 -5.74 -4.36 -19.57
C ALA A 166 -4.21 -4.35 -19.44
N GLY A 167 -3.66 -5.32 -18.72
CA GLY A 167 -2.20 -5.53 -18.62
C GLY A 167 -1.45 -4.52 -17.75
N LEU A 168 -2.14 -3.60 -17.07
CA LEU A 168 -1.53 -2.76 -16.04
C LEU A 168 -1.36 -3.58 -14.75
N LYS A 169 -0.22 -3.41 -14.11
CA LYS A 169 0.22 -4.15 -12.92
C LYS A 169 0.71 -3.19 -11.84
N HIS A 170 1.08 -3.74 -10.69
CA HIS A 170 1.56 -3.06 -9.48
C HIS A 170 2.12 -1.63 -9.71
N GLY A 171 1.34 -0.65 -9.27
CA GLY A 171 1.59 0.79 -9.33
C GLY A 171 0.84 1.51 -8.20
N SER A 172 0.40 2.75 -8.44
CA SER A 172 -0.32 3.56 -7.45
C SER A 172 -1.42 4.37 -8.12
N VAL A 173 -2.39 4.83 -7.32
CA VAL A 173 -3.41 5.80 -7.75
C VAL A 173 -3.21 7.06 -6.93
N THR A 174 -2.84 8.15 -7.59
CA THR A 174 -2.64 9.45 -6.93
C THR A 174 -3.76 10.39 -7.32
N PRO A 175 -4.57 10.88 -6.35
CA PRO A 175 -5.54 11.92 -6.64
C PRO A 175 -4.81 13.20 -7.01
N VAL A 176 -5.35 13.89 -8.01
CA VAL A 176 -4.90 15.22 -8.43
C VAL A 176 -6.07 16.20 -8.32
N THR A 177 -5.76 17.46 -8.03
CA THR A 177 -6.72 18.56 -8.12
C THR A 177 -7.16 18.79 -9.57
N GLN A 178 -8.27 19.50 -9.75
CA GLN A 178 -8.73 19.85 -11.09
C GLN A 178 -7.68 20.70 -11.82
N GLU A 179 -7.04 21.63 -11.12
CA GLU A 179 -6.00 22.49 -11.66
C GLU A 179 -4.77 21.68 -12.11
N GLU A 180 -4.35 20.68 -11.32
CA GLU A 180 -3.26 19.78 -11.69
C GLU A 180 -3.63 18.90 -12.89
N TYR A 181 -4.85 18.37 -12.91
CA TYR A 181 -5.36 17.60 -14.04
C TYR A 181 -5.35 18.43 -15.33
N ASP A 182 -5.90 19.64 -15.28
CA ASP A 182 -5.96 20.55 -16.44
C ASP A 182 -4.54 20.88 -16.95
N ALA A 183 -3.60 21.11 -16.03
CA ALA A 183 -2.20 21.36 -16.38
C ALA A 183 -1.51 20.15 -17.04
N ILE A 184 -1.76 18.93 -16.54
CA ILE A 184 -1.26 17.69 -17.14
C ILE A 184 -1.88 17.47 -18.52
N SER A 185 -3.21 17.59 -18.61
CA SER A 185 -3.95 17.39 -19.86
C SER A 185 -3.48 18.37 -20.93
N ALA A 186 -3.41 19.67 -20.65
CA ALA A 186 -3.00 20.67 -21.63
C ALA A 186 -1.58 20.45 -22.19
N LYS A 187 -0.73 19.72 -21.44
CA LYS A 187 0.66 19.45 -21.84
C LYS A 187 0.84 18.11 -22.55
N TYR A 188 0.05 17.09 -22.21
CA TYR A 188 0.33 15.70 -22.61
C TYR A 188 -0.84 14.95 -23.26
N LEU A 189 -2.07 15.48 -23.23
CA LEU A 189 -3.27 14.84 -23.79
C LEU A 189 -3.87 15.70 -24.91
#